data_AF-A0A935X7F3-F1
#
_entry.id   AF-A0A935X7F3-F1
#
_cell.length_a   1.000
_cell.length_b   1.000
_cell.length_c   1.000
_cell.angle_alpha   90.00
_cell.angle_beta   90.00
_cell.angle_gamma   90.00
#
_symmetry.space_group_name_H-M   'P 1'
#
loop_
_entity.id
_entity.type
_entity.pdbx_description
1 polymer ?
#
loop_
_entity_poly.entity_id
_entity_poly.type
_entity_poly.pdbx_seq_one_letter_code
_entity_poly.pdbx_strand_id
1 'polypeptide(L)'
;MVDELAKGAIPAAAVSFATLSYYIHKHQDAGVRMTYAFDSARLSWDVAVGLRKSDQALVDEVNKVLDSLIADGTLGRIYARYGVEHRLPK
;
A
#
# COMPACT_ATOMS: atom_id res chain seq x y z
N MET A 1 -0.79 13.79 -10.98
CA MET A 1 -0.04 12.54 -11.26
C MET A 1 -0.93 11.40 -11.78
N VAL A 2 -1.68 10.64 -10.96
CA VAL A 2 -2.43 9.48 -11.51
C VAL A 2 -3.52 9.91 -12.49
N ASP A 3 -4.25 11.00 -12.20
CA ASP A 3 -5.24 11.55 -13.13
C ASP A 3 -4.61 12.10 -14.42
N GLU A 4 -3.40 12.66 -14.35
CA GLU A 4 -2.68 13.14 -15.53
C GLU A 4 -2.22 11.97 -16.40
N LEU A 5 -1.81 10.86 -15.78
CA LEU A 5 -1.51 9.61 -16.46
C LEU A 5 -2.76 9.05 -17.15
N ALA A 6 -3.90 8.98 -16.44
CA ALA A 6 -5.16 8.50 -16.97
C ALA A 6 -5.67 9.34 -18.16
N LYS A 7 -5.44 10.66 -18.13
CA LYS A 7 -5.77 11.59 -19.23
C LYS A 7 -4.74 11.57 -20.37
N GLY A 8 -3.65 10.81 -20.25
CA GLY A 8 -2.57 10.76 -21.24
C GLY A 8 -1.70 12.02 -21.29
N ALA A 9 -1.78 12.91 -20.29
CA ALA A 9 -0.95 14.11 -20.20
C ALA A 9 0.51 13.80 -19.85
N ILE A 10 0.74 12.68 -19.15
CA ILE A 10 2.07 12.12 -18.90
C ILE A 10 2.08 10.64 -19.32
N PRO A 11 3.21 10.12 -19.86
CA PRO A 11 3.27 8.74 -20.36
C PRO A 11 3.48 7.69 -19.26
N ALA A 12 4.01 8.09 -18.10
CA ALA A 12 4.28 7.23 -16.96
C ALA A 12 4.41 8.04 -15.66
N ALA A 13 4.20 7.39 -14.51
CA ALA A 13 4.41 7.98 -13.19
C ALA A 13 4.95 6.93 -12.20
N ALA A 14 5.82 7.36 -11.29
CA ALA A 14 6.20 6.57 -10.13
C ALA A 14 5.24 6.91 -8.98
N VAL A 15 4.50 5.91 -8.51
CA VAL A 15 3.47 6.05 -7.47
C VAL A 15 3.53 4.85 -6.54
N SER A 16 3.08 5.01 -5.30
CA SER A 16 3.00 3.89 -4.37
C SER A 16 1.99 2.84 -4.88
N PHE A 17 2.30 1.57 -4.58
CA PHE A 17 1.43 0.44 -4.94
C PHE A 17 -0.01 0.61 -4.41
N ALA A 18 -0.15 1.08 -3.16
CA ALA A 18 -1.44 1.30 -2.54
C ALA A 18 -2.28 2.35 -3.27
N THR A 19 -1.68 3.49 -3.64
CA THR A 19 -2.38 4.56 -4.36
C THR A 19 -2.81 4.10 -5.75
N LEU A 20 -1.93 3.42 -6.48
CA LEU A 20 -2.24 2.92 -7.82
C LEU A 20 -3.34 1.84 -7.79
N SER A 21 -3.24 0.89 -6.86
CA SER A 21 -4.20 -0.20 -6.71
C SER A 21 -5.58 0.33 -6.34
N TYR A 22 -5.65 1.28 -5.41
CA TYR A 22 -6.90 1.95 -5.05
C TYR A 22 -7.51 2.72 -6.24
N TYR A 23 -6.69 3.44 -7.01
CA TYR A 23 -7.16 4.16 -8.19
C TYR A 23 -7.77 3.21 -9.23
N ILE A 24 -7.06 2.14 -9.59
CA ILE A 24 -7.54 1.12 -10.54
C ILE A 24 -8.83 0.46 -10.02
N HIS A 25 -8.91 0.20 -8.71
CA HIS A 25 -10.12 -0.34 -8.10
C HIS A 25 -11.33 0.60 -8.22
N LYS A 26 -11.13 1.92 -8.19
CA LYS A 26 -12.20 2.93 -8.34
C LYS A 26 -12.49 3.30 -9.79
N HIS A 27 -11.54 3.09 -10.71
CA HIS A 27 -11.61 3.53 -12.10
C HIS A 27 -11.18 2.41 -13.05
N GLN A 28 -11.99 1.34 -13.11
CA GLN A 28 -11.66 0.13 -13.87
C GLN A 28 -11.56 0.38 -15.40
N ASP A 29 -12.12 1.48 -15.88
CA ASP A 29 -12.16 1.91 -17.27
C ASP A 29 -11.09 2.96 -17.63
N ALA A 30 -10.30 3.45 -16.67
CA ALA A 30 -9.31 4.51 -16.89
C ALA A 30 -8.08 4.10 -17.74
N GLY A 31 -7.96 2.83 -18.12
CA GLY A 31 -6.83 2.34 -18.94
C GLY A 31 -5.46 2.40 -18.26
N VAL A 32 -5.41 2.71 -16.96
CA VAL A 32 -4.18 2.75 -16.16
C VAL A 32 -3.81 1.34 -15.72
N ARG A 33 -2.53 0.98 -15.91
CA ARG A 33 -2.00 -0.33 -15.50
C ARG A 33 -0.64 -0.19 -14.81
N MET A 34 -0.38 -1.08 -13.87
CA MET A 34 0.94 -1.18 -13.26
C MET A 34 1.93 -1.87 -14.20
N THR A 35 3.19 -1.42 -14.17
CA THR A 35 4.31 -2.13 -14.77
C THR A 35 5.22 -2.66 -13.66
N TYR A 36 5.48 -3.98 -13.68
CA TYR A 36 6.33 -4.65 -12.68
C TYR A 36 7.83 -4.43 -12.91
N ALA A 37 8.21 -3.73 -13.99
CA ALA A 37 9.62 -3.49 -14.35
C ALA A 37 10.43 -2.76 -13.27
N PHE A 38 9.76 -2.13 -12.30
CA PHE A 38 10.38 -1.35 -11.23
C PHE A 38 10.06 -1.88 -9.82
N ASP A 39 9.47 -3.09 -9.70
CA ASP A 39 9.31 -3.77 -8.42
C ASP A 39 10.67 -4.33 -7.97
N SER A 40 11.57 -3.42 -7.58
CA SER A 40 12.91 -3.73 -7.11
C SER A 40 13.01 -3.49 -5.61
N ALA A 41 13.84 -4.27 -4.91
CA ALA A 41 14.01 -4.19 -3.46
C ALA A 41 14.38 -2.78 -2.96
N ARG A 42 14.97 -1.91 -3.79
CA ARG A 42 15.34 -0.53 -3.42
C ARG A 42 14.15 0.42 -3.27
N LEU A 43 13.01 0.09 -3.86
CA LEU A 43 11.78 0.89 -3.79
C LEU A 43 10.64 0.14 -3.09
N SER A 44 10.96 -0.96 -2.40
CA SER A 44 10.05 -1.69 -1.52
C SER A 44 10.36 -1.27 -0.08
N TRP A 45 9.42 -0.61 0.57
CA TRP A 45 9.51 -0.29 2.00
C TRP A 45 8.22 -0.72 2.70
N ASP A 46 8.35 -1.06 3.97
CA ASP A 46 7.21 -1.39 4.80
C ASP A 46 6.51 -0.10 5.25
N VAL A 47 5.17 -0.16 5.26
CA VAL A 47 4.35 0.89 5.83
C VAL A 47 4.20 0.62 7.32
N ALA A 48 4.55 1.60 8.16
CA ALA A 48 4.52 1.47 9.60
C ALA A 48 3.73 2.62 10.26
N VAL A 49 3.30 2.38 11.50
CA VAL A 49 2.70 3.41 12.35
C VAL A 49 3.81 4.21 13.02
N GLY A 50 3.89 5.51 12.73
CA GLY A 50 4.85 6.41 13.38
C GLY A 50 4.38 6.79 14.78
N LEU A 51 5.15 6.40 15.81
CA LEU A 51 4.88 6.72 17.21
C LEU A 51 5.99 7.59 17.82
N ARG A 52 5.68 8.34 18.88
CA ARG A 52 6.71 9.09 19.63
C ARG A 52 7.61 8.11 20.37
N LYS A 53 8.92 8.36 20.35
CA LYS A 53 9.93 7.51 20.99
C LYS A 53 9.83 7.45 22.54
N SER A 54 9.02 8.30 23.16
CA SER A 54 8.92 8.39 24.62
C SER A 54 8.13 7.25 25.27
N ASP A 55 7.41 6.43 24.51
CA ASP A 55 6.51 5.39 25.05
C ASP A 55 6.73 4.05 24.34
N GLN A 56 7.68 3.27 24.86
CA GLN A 56 7.99 1.94 24.32
C GLN A 56 6.85 0.94 24.58
N ALA A 57 6.13 1.06 25.70
CA ALA A 57 5.04 0.15 26.02
C ALA A 57 3.90 0.27 24.99
N LEU A 58 3.60 1.49 24.54
CA LEU A 58 2.64 1.70 23.45
C LEU A 58 3.12 1.07 22.13
N VAL A 59 4.41 1.22 21.79
CA VAL A 59 4.99 0.60 20.59
C VAL A 59 4.82 -0.92 20.63
N ASP A 60 5.11 -1.54 21.77
CA ASP A 60 5.05 -3.00 21.94
C ASP A 60 3.61 -3.52 21.81
N GLU A 61 2.64 -2.84 22.43
CA GLU A 61 1.23 -3.24 22.31
C GLU A 61 0.66 -3.02 20.89
N VAL A 62 1.05 -1.93 20.21
CA VAL A 62 0.65 -1.71 18.81
C VAL A 62 1.19 -2.83 17.92
N ASN A 63 2.47 -3.19 18.07
CA ASN A 63 3.07 -4.28 17.28
C ASN A 63 2.36 -5.62 17.54
N LYS A 64 2.08 -5.95 18.81
CA LYS A 64 1.35 -7.18 19.17
C LYS A 64 -0.05 -7.26 18.55
N VAL A 65 -0.76 -6.13 18.52
CA VAL A 65 -2.08 -6.07 17.87
C VAL A 65 -1.94 -6.23 16.35
N LEU A 66 -0.98 -5.55 15.73
CA LEU A 66 -0.73 -5.70 14.29
C LEU A 66 -0.40 -7.15 13.91
N ASP A 67 0.46 -7.82 14.67
CA ASP A 67 0.79 -9.24 14.48
C ASP A 67 -0.45 -10.13 14.54
N SER A 68 -1.33 -9.87 15.51
CA SER A 68 -2.59 -10.61 15.65
C SER A 68 -3.53 -10.40 14.46
N LEU A 69 -3.63 -9.16 13.95
CA LEU A 69 -4.46 -8.80 12.79
C LEU A 69 -3.89 -9.30 11.46
N ILE A 70 -2.57 -9.50 11.39
CA ILE A 70 -1.92 -10.16 10.27
C ILE A 70 -2.26 -11.66 10.31
N ALA A 71 -2.05 -12.29 11.46
CA ALA A 71 -2.24 -13.74 11.65
C ALA A 71 -3.69 -14.19 11.40
N ASP A 72 -4.68 -13.40 11.83
CA ASP A 72 -6.10 -13.73 11.64
C ASP A 72 -6.67 -13.26 10.28
N GLY A 73 -5.82 -12.67 9.43
CA GLY A 73 -6.17 -12.17 8.11
C GLY A 73 -7.03 -10.90 8.10
N THR A 74 -7.23 -10.24 9.24
CA THR A 74 -8.01 -8.99 9.31
C THR A 74 -7.39 -7.90 8.45
N LEU A 75 -6.06 -7.70 8.51
CA LEU A 75 -5.42 -6.71 7.63
C LEU A 75 -5.60 -7.06 6.15
N GLY A 76 -5.48 -8.34 5.78
CA GLY A 76 -5.75 -8.79 4.41
C GLY A 76 -7.15 -8.42 3.92
N ARG A 77 -8.18 -8.64 4.75
CA ARG A 77 -9.58 -8.27 4.44
C ARG A 77 -9.77 -6.75 4.33
N ILE A 78 -9.11 -5.97 5.19
CA ILE A 78 -9.17 -4.51 5.16
C ILE A 78 -8.58 -4.00 3.83
N TYR A 79 -7.38 -4.46 3.47
CA TYR A 79 -6.70 -4.06 2.23
C TYR A 79 -7.51 -4.45 0.98
N ALA A 80 -8.06 -5.66 0.95
CA ALA A 80 -8.86 -6.14 -0.17
C ALA A 80 -10.11 -5.28 -0.43
N ARG A 81 -10.72 -4.69 0.61
CA ARG A 81 -11.85 -3.75 0.47
C ARG A 81 -11.49 -2.52 -0.36
N TYR A 82 -10.21 -2.14 -0.39
CA TYR A 82 -9.68 -1.01 -1.17
C TYR A 82 -9.04 -1.46 -2.49
N GLY A 83 -9.16 -2.74 -2.85
CA GLY A 83 -8.52 -3.32 -4.03
C GLY A 83 -7.00 -3.35 -3.94
N VAL A 84 -6.44 -3.29 -2.72
CA VAL A 84 -4.99 -3.35 -2.49
C VAL A 84 -4.64 -4.76 -2.04
N GLU A 85 -3.61 -5.34 -2.62
CA GLU A 85 -3.03 -6.59 -2.13
C GLU A 85 -2.25 -6.31 -0.84
N HIS A 86 -2.56 -7.04 0.23
CA HIS A 86 -1.77 -6.99 1.46
C HIS A 86 -0.50 -7.82 1.28
N ARG A 87 0.66 -7.15 1.27
CA ARG A 87 1.98 -7.79 1.29
C ARG A 87 2.50 -7.80 2.73
N LEU A 88 3.03 -8.94 3.17
CA LEU A 88 3.62 -9.03 4.50
C LEU A 88 4.87 -8.14 4.58
N PRO A 89 5.11 -7.48 5.73
CA PRO A 89 6.36 -6.76 5.98
C PRO A 89 7.56 -7.72 5.92
N LYS A 90 8.74 -7.21 5.55
CA LYS A 90 9.95 -8.02 5.26
C LYS A 90 11.02 -7.89 6.33
#